data_AF-A0A8J0SWB8-F1
#
_entry.id   AF-A0A8J0SWB8-F1
#
_cell.length_a   1.000
_cell.length_b   1.000
_cell.length_c   1.000
_cell.angle_alpha   90.00
_cell.angle_beta   90.00
_cell.angle_gamma   90.00
#
_symmetry.space_group_name_H-M   'P 1'
#
loop_
_entity.id
_entity.type
_entity.pdbx_description
1 polymer ?
#
loop_
_entity_poly.entity_id
_entity_poly.type
_entity_poly.pdbx_seq_one_letter_code
_entity_poly.pdbx_strand_id
1 'polypeptide(L)'
;MKWITFFPEQIRGLEHYLKILSGLYCLVPVLLVIVALLLTLPGSAGASACVLEDQSPSGVQQDGDIILGIVLSLFRSRKDEKEIQFNHKPSPRKCNYPSLIYYQHYLAAIFAIEEINQNANILPNLTLGYRIYDACTSESRAAANTLSILTGRAASVPNYSCNDKGTLAAFVGHLLSTLTHVVSDMTTIYRFPQICQAILAEILQHCRGVRAGDKHGH
;
A
#
# COMPACT_ATOMS: atom_id res chain seq x y z
N MET A 1 57.70 17.36 -62.30
CA MET A 1 57.50 15.90 -62.12
C MET A 1 56.35 15.71 -61.15
N LYS A 2 55.37 14.88 -61.53
CA LYS A 2 54.24 14.40 -60.71
C LYS A 2 54.76 13.46 -59.60
N TRP A 3 53.84 12.88 -58.82
CA TRP A 3 54.00 11.98 -57.67
C TRP A 3 54.05 12.80 -56.36
N ILE A 4 53.11 12.76 -55.41
CA ILE A 4 52.20 11.70 -54.96
C ILE A 4 50.94 12.36 -54.37
N THR A 5 49.77 12.16 -54.98
CA THR A 5 48.46 12.25 -54.33
C THR A 5 47.76 10.93 -54.60
N PHE A 6 48.00 9.94 -53.73
CA PHE A 6 47.38 8.62 -53.83
C PHE A 6 47.32 7.99 -52.43
N PHE A 7 46.15 7.45 -52.07
CA PHE A 7 45.76 6.69 -50.86
C PHE A 7 45.13 7.45 -49.66
N PRO A 8 44.01 6.92 -49.08
CA PRO A 8 42.66 7.13 -49.63
C PRO A 8 41.56 7.31 -48.55
N GLU A 9 40.31 7.42 -49.01
CA GLU A 9 39.05 7.29 -48.26
C GLU A 9 38.91 6.02 -47.37
N GLN A 10 39.87 5.09 -47.32
CA GLN A 10 39.80 3.93 -46.40
C GLN A 10 39.92 4.30 -44.91
N ILE A 11 40.62 5.39 -44.57
CA ILE A 11 40.83 5.77 -43.16
C ILE A 11 39.53 6.25 -42.51
N ARG A 12 38.65 6.91 -43.29
CA ARG A 12 37.34 7.38 -42.83
C ARG A 12 36.40 6.21 -42.54
N GLY A 13 36.49 5.13 -43.31
CA GLY A 13 35.80 3.87 -43.03
C GLY A 13 36.32 3.18 -41.77
N LEU A 14 37.63 3.23 -41.52
CA LEU A 14 38.25 2.65 -40.32
C LEU A 14 37.84 3.36 -39.04
N GLU A 15 37.74 4.70 -39.02
CA GLU A 15 37.23 5.45 -37.86
C GLU A 15 35.74 5.18 -37.60
N HIS A 16 34.95 5.04 -38.67
CA HIS A 16 33.53 4.66 -38.54
C HIS A 16 33.39 3.23 -37.99
N TYR A 17 34.25 2.32 -38.44
CA TYR A 17 34.31 0.94 -37.96
C TYR A 17 34.80 0.87 -36.50
N LEU A 18 35.79 1.69 -36.13
CA LEU A 18 36.27 1.80 -34.75
C LEU A 18 35.19 2.36 -33.81
N LYS A 19 34.41 3.35 -34.28
CA LYS A 19 33.26 3.91 -33.54
C LYS A 19 32.13 2.90 -33.37
N ILE A 20 31.84 2.10 -34.40
CA ILE A 20 30.85 1.01 -34.34
C ILE A 20 31.34 -0.10 -33.40
N LEU A 21 32.61 -0.49 -33.48
CA LEU A 21 33.23 -1.46 -32.57
C LEU A 21 33.20 -0.95 -31.13
N SER A 22 33.57 0.30 -30.86
CA SER A 22 33.49 0.88 -29.51
C SER A 22 32.06 0.97 -28.98
N GLY A 23 31.08 1.22 -29.86
CA GLY A 23 29.65 1.21 -29.52
C GLY A 23 29.17 -0.18 -29.16
N LEU A 24 29.56 -1.21 -29.92
CA LEU A 24 29.26 -2.62 -29.60
C LEU A 24 29.86 -3.03 -28.25
N TYR A 25 31.12 -2.67 -27.99
CA TYR A 25 31.76 -2.92 -26.69
C TYR A 25 31.04 -2.24 -25.52
N CYS A 26 30.36 -1.12 -25.76
CA CYS A 26 29.56 -0.41 -24.75
C CYS A 26 28.18 -1.06 -24.54
N LEU A 27 27.63 -1.74 -25.56
CA LEU A 27 26.35 -2.44 -25.48
C LEU A 27 26.46 -3.82 -24.80
N VAL A 28 27.60 -4.50 -24.92
CA VAL A 28 27.84 -5.81 -24.27
C VAL A 28 27.61 -5.80 -22.75
N PRO A 29 28.18 -4.88 -21.96
CA PRO A 29 27.92 -4.84 -20.52
C PRO A 29 26.47 -4.47 -20.18
N VAL A 30 25.83 -3.61 -20.98
CA VAL A 30 24.41 -3.28 -20.82
C VAL A 30 23.54 -4.52 -21.08
N LEU A 31 23.85 -5.29 -22.12
CA LEU A 31 23.17 -6.54 -22.45
C LEU A 31 23.37 -7.58 -21.34
N LEU A 32 24.59 -7.69 -20.80
CA LEU A 32 24.91 -8.60 -19.69
C LEU A 32 24.17 -8.21 -18.40
N VAL A 33 24.02 -6.92 -18.12
CA VAL A 33 23.23 -6.43 -16.97
C VAL A 33 21.75 -6.73 -17.17
N ILE A 34 21.20 -6.54 -18.38
CA ILE A 34 19.80 -6.89 -18.68
C ILE A 34 19.59 -8.39 -18.56
N VAL A 35 20.48 -9.22 -19.10
CA VAL A 35 20.42 -10.68 -18.97
C VAL A 35 20.55 -11.11 -17.51
N ALA A 36 21.47 -10.51 -16.74
CA ALA A 36 21.57 -10.76 -15.30
C ALA A 36 20.28 -10.35 -14.56
N LEU A 37 19.68 -9.20 -14.89
CA LEU A 37 18.40 -8.76 -14.34
C LEU A 37 17.29 -9.78 -14.64
N LEU A 38 17.21 -10.23 -15.90
CA LEU A 38 16.22 -11.22 -16.36
C LEU A 38 16.44 -12.60 -15.72
N LEU A 39 17.69 -12.98 -15.42
CA LEU A 39 18.03 -14.21 -14.70
C LEU A 39 17.79 -14.12 -13.19
N THR A 40 17.80 -12.91 -12.62
CA THR A 40 17.42 -12.66 -11.22
C THR A 40 15.93 -12.40 -11.03
N LEU A 41 15.16 -12.21 -12.12
CA LEU A 41 13.71 -12.27 -12.02
C LEU A 41 13.37 -13.68 -11.51
N PRO A 42 12.69 -13.80 -10.37
CA PRO A 42 12.21 -15.10 -9.94
C PRO A 42 11.31 -15.62 -11.05
N GLY A 43 11.78 -16.63 -11.80
CA GLY A 43 10.91 -17.45 -12.61
C GLY A 43 9.80 -17.92 -11.68
N SER A 44 8.55 -17.66 -12.05
CA SER A 44 7.35 -17.81 -11.22
C SER A 44 7.45 -19.05 -10.32
N ALA A 45 7.97 -18.86 -9.11
CA ALA A 45 7.85 -19.83 -8.05
C ALA A 45 6.36 -19.85 -7.77
N GLY A 46 5.74 -21.02 -8.00
CA GLY A 46 4.30 -21.21 -8.02
C GLY A 46 3.63 -20.43 -6.90
N ALA A 47 2.48 -19.81 -7.23
CA ALA A 47 1.65 -19.06 -6.30
C ALA A 47 1.76 -19.67 -4.90
N SER A 48 2.45 -18.98 -4.00
CA SER A 48 2.45 -19.35 -2.59
C SER A 48 0.99 -19.27 -2.17
N ALA A 49 0.32 -20.42 -2.12
CA ALA A 49 -1.06 -20.50 -1.70
C ALA A 49 -1.08 -19.89 -0.30
N CYS A 50 -1.73 -18.74 -0.15
CA CYS A 50 -1.76 -18.06 1.12
C CYS A 50 -2.63 -18.87 2.08
N VAL A 51 -2.00 -19.54 3.04
CA VAL A 51 -2.65 -20.39 4.03
C VAL A 51 -2.71 -19.64 5.36
N LEU A 52 -3.55 -18.62 5.44
CA LEU A 52 -3.98 -18.07 6.73
C LEU A 52 -5.49 -18.27 6.85
N GLU A 53 -5.88 -19.05 7.85
CA GLU A 53 -7.27 -19.27 8.21
C GLU A 53 -7.91 -17.95 8.65
N ASP A 54 -9.11 -17.67 8.16
CA ASP A 54 -9.88 -16.47 8.49
C ASP A 54 -10.36 -16.57 9.94
N GLN A 55 -9.82 -15.73 10.84
CA GLN A 55 -10.20 -15.70 12.26
C GLN A 55 -10.85 -14.37 12.69
N SER A 56 -11.51 -13.64 11.76
CA SER A 56 -12.25 -12.36 11.94
C SER A 56 -11.37 -11.10 11.98
N PRO A 57 -11.84 -9.92 11.49
CA PRO A 57 -13.22 -9.38 11.45
C PRO A 57 -13.91 -9.39 10.07
N SER A 58 -15.25 -9.28 10.04
CA SER A 58 -16.04 -8.95 8.84
C SER A 58 -15.66 -7.56 8.33
N GLY A 59 -14.68 -7.50 7.44
CA GLY A 59 -14.40 -6.34 6.62
C GLY A 59 -15.12 -6.44 5.28
N VAL A 60 -15.35 -5.30 4.65
CA VAL A 60 -15.78 -5.23 3.24
C VAL A 60 -14.54 -5.01 2.40
N GLN A 61 -14.37 -5.83 1.37
CA GLN A 61 -13.22 -5.74 0.48
C GLN A 61 -13.65 -5.66 -0.98
N GLN A 62 -12.99 -4.79 -1.72
CA GLN A 62 -13.02 -4.74 -3.17
C GLN A 62 -11.59 -4.75 -3.70
N ASP A 63 -11.32 -5.64 -4.63
CA ASP A 63 -9.99 -5.76 -5.25
C ASP A 63 -9.79 -4.64 -6.29
N GLY A 64 -8.53 -4.31 -6.58
CA GLY A 64 -8.13 -3.27 -7.53
C GLY A 64 -6.61 -3.23 -7.67
N ASP A 65 -6.09 -2.46 -8.62
CA ASP A 65 -4.64 -2.33 -8.83
C ASP A 65 -3.97 -1.69 -7.61
N ILE A 66 -4.65 -0.69 -7.04
CA ILE A 66 -4.25 0.05 -5.84
C ILE A 66 -5.31 -0.16 -4.76
N ILE A 67 -4.90 -0.53 -3.55
CA ILE A 67 -5.79 -0.77 -2.41
C ILE A 67 -5.65 0.33 -1.37
N LEU A 68 -6.77 0.87 -0.91
CA LEU A 68 -6.86 1.73 0.27
C LEU A 68 -7.28 0.93 1.51
N GLY A 69 -6.49 1.02 2.58
CA GLY A 69 -6.84 0.48 3.89
C GLY A 69 -7.71 1.46 4.66
N ILE A 70 -8.91 1.08 5.08
CA ILE A 70 -9.83 2.00 5.75
C ILE A 70 -10.27 1.39 7.07
N VAL A 71 -9.87 2.05 8.17
CA VAL A 71 -10.29 1.68 9.53
C VAL A 71 -11.24 2.76 10.02
N LEU A 72 -12.53 2.43 10.02
CA LEU A 72 -13.61 3.31 10.49
C LEU A 72 -14.47 2.56 11.51
N SER A 73 -15.40 3.24 12.15
CA SER A 73 -16.42 2.62 12.98
C SER A 73 -17.71 2.69 12.21
N LEU A 74 -18.54 1.65 12.25
CA LEU A 74 -19.93 1.65 11.80
C LEU A 74 -20.86 1.54 13.00
N PHE A 75 -20.48 0.63 13.89
CA PHE A 75 -21.17 0.38 15.14
C PHE A 75 -20.35 0.90 16.32
N ARG A 76 -21.01 1.03 17.46
CA ARG A 76 -20.38 1.22 18.76
C ARG A 76 -20.55 -0.06 19.56
N SER A 77 -19.55 -0.35 20.38
CA SER A 77 -19.65 -1.40 21.39
C SER A 77 -20.11 -0.80 22.71
N ARG A 78 -20.84 -1.57 23.52
CA ARG A 78 -20.95 -1.23 24.94
C ARG A 78 -19.61 -1.53 25.60
N LYS A 79 -19.18 -0.67 26.52
CA LYS A 79 -18.23 -1.09 27.55
C LYS A 79 -19.00 -2.08 28.44
N ASP A 80 -18.86 -3.38 28.17
CA ASP A 80 -19.36 -4.37 29.12
C ASP A 80 -18.57 -4.19 30.41
N GLU A 81 -19.24 -3.75 31.48
CA GLU A 81 -18.67 -3.63 32.84
C GLU A 81 -18.42 -5.00 33.50
N LYS A 82 -18.77 -6.09 32.81
CA LYS A 82 -18.50 -7.43 33.31
C LYS A 82 -17.01 -7.66 33.32
N GLU A 83 -16.48 -7.88 34.52
CA GLU A 83 -15.10 -8.27 34.75
C GLU A 83 -14.77 -9.49 33.88
N ILE A 84 -13.74 -9.34 33.04
CA ILE A 84 -13.28 -10.42 32.16
C ILE A 84 -12.57 -11.44 33.05
N GLN A 85 -13.20 -12.60 33.23
CA GLN A 85 -12.59 -13.73 33.90
C GLN A 85 -11.58 -14.38 32.93
N PHE A 86 -10.28 -14.32 33.25
CA PHE A 86 -9.18 -14.84 32.40
C PHE A 86 -9.04 -16.37 32.42
N ASN A 87 -10.06 -17.08 32.91
CA ASN A 87 -10.07 -18.54 32.98
C ASN A 87 -10.43 -19.19 31.64
N HIS A 88 -11.05 -18.42 30.73
CA HIS A 88 -11.40 -18.85 29.39
C HIS A 88 -11.12 -17.73 28.39
N LYS A 89 -10.99 -18.07 27.10
CA LYS A 89 -10.87 -17.09 26.02
C LYS A 89 -12.06 -16.11 26.08
N PRO A 90 -11.84 -14.80 26.22
CA PRO A 90 -12.92 -13.83 26.25
C PRO A 90 -13.74 -13.89 24.96
N SER A 91 -15.06 -13.78 25.09
CA SER A 91 -15.92 -13.67 23.92
C SER A 91 -15.65 -12.35 23.17
N PRO A 92 -15.74 -12.35 21.83
CA PRO A 92 -15.61 -11.11 21.07
C PRO A 92 -16.66 -10.08 21.53
N ARG A 93 -16.23 -8.83 21.77
CA ARG A 93 -17.17 -7.73 22.06
C ARG A 93 -18.25 -7.62 20.99
N LYS A 94 -19.48 -7.32 21.38
CA LYS A 94 -20.57 -7.13 20.41
C LYS A 94 -20.62 -5.69 19.90
N CYS A 95 -20.94 -5.54 18.62
CA CYS A 95 -21.01 -4.28 17.89
C CYS A 95 -22.45 -4.03 17.46
N ASN A 96 -23.24 -3.46 18.37
CA ASN A 96 -24.71 -3.49 18.27
C ASN A 96 -25.34 -2.13 18.03
N TYR A 97 -24.60 -1.04 18.19
CA TYR A 97 -25.16 0.32 18.19
C TYR A 97 -24.72 1.05 16.93
N PRO A 98 -25.52 1.05 15.85
CA PRO A 98 -25.17 1.76 14.63
C PRO A 98 -25.09 3.26 14.90
N SER A 99 -24.21 3.95 14.19
CA SER A 99 -24.11 5.40 14.24
C SER A 99 -24.26 5.99 12.83
N LEU A 100 -25.23 6.90 12.68
CA LEU A 100 -25.53 7.52 11.39
C LEU A 100 -24.34 8.29 10.82
N ILE A 101 -23.65 9.05 11.66
CA ILE A 101 -22.46 9.84 11.27
C ILE A 101 -21.41 8.91 10.64
N TYR A 102 -21.06 7.85 11.37
CA TYR A 102 -20.12 6.82 10.93
C TYR A 102 -20.53 6.11 9.64
N TYR A 103 -21.82 5.80 9.51
CA TYR A 103 -22.36 5.23 8.28
C TYR A 103 -22.26 6.19 7.09
N GLN A 104 -22.50 7.49 7.29
CA GLN A 104 -22.31 8.51 6.25
C GLN A 104 -20.85 8.59 5.78
N HIS A 105 -19.88 8.51 6.70
CA HIS A 105 -18.46 8.50 6.33
C HIS A 105 -18.06 7.25 5.55
N TYR A 106 -18.61 6.09 5.90
CA TYR A 106 -18.45 4.86 5.14
C TYR A 106 -18.98 5.00 3.72
N LEU A 107 -20.21 5.50 3.56
CA LEU A 107 -20.80 5.74 2.24
C LEU A 107 -20.01 6.77 1.44
N ALA A 108 -19.56 7.85 2.08
CA ALA A 108 -18.75 8.88 1.42
C ALA A 108 -17.41 8.31 0.93
N ALA A 109 -16.78 7.41 1.68
CA ALA A 109 -15.54 6.76 1.26
C ALA A 109 -15.75 5.87 0.02
N ILE A 110 -16.81 5.06 0.02
CA ILE A 110 -17.14 4.19 -1.13
C ILE A 110 -17.48 5.05 -2.35
N PHE A 111 -18.36 6.04 -2.18
CA PHE A 111 -18.76 6.94 -3.26
C PHE A 111 -17.55 7.66 -3.88
N ALA A 112 -16.64 8.18 -3.06
CA ALA A 112 -15.44 8.84 -3.57
C ALA A 112 -14.53 7.89 -4.38
N ILE A 113 -14.40 6.63 -3.96
CA ILE A 113 -13.62 5.63 -4.70
C ILE A 113 -14.30 5.30 -6.04
N GLU A 114 -15.62 5.16 -6.06
CA GLU A 114 -16.39 4.92 -7.28
C GLU A 114 -16.24 6.07 -8.28
N GLU A 115 -16.36 7.32 -7.83
CA GLU A 115 -16.17 8.51 -8.66
C GLU A 115 -14.75 8.60 -9.25
N ILE A 116 -13.72 8.26 -8.45
CA ILE A 116 -12.33 8.23 -8.95
C ILE A 116 -12.18 7.15 -10.04
N ASN A 117 -12.72 5.96 -9.81
CA ASN A 117 -12.64 4.85 -10.77
C ASN A 117 -13.40 5.14 -12.08
N GLN A 118 -14.44 5.97 -12.05
CA GLN A 118 -15.17 6.39 -13.25
C GLN A 118 -14.44 7.47 -14.06
N ASN A 119 -13.50 8.20 -13.45
CA ASN A 119 -12.80 9.30 -14.09
C ASN A 119 -11.38 8.91 -14.53
N ALA A 120 -11.25 8.52 -15.80
CA ALA A 120 -9.98 8.15 -16.41
C ALA A 120 -8.90 9.26 -16.40
N ASN A 121 -9.27 10.52 -16.12
CA ASN A 121 -8.29 11.61 -15.98
C ASN A 121 -7.58 11.62 -14.63
N ILE A 122 -8.14 10.96 -13.60
CA ILE A 122 -7.56 10.91 -12.25
C ILE A 122 -6.61 9.71 -12.14
N LEU A 123 -7.09 8.52 -12.51
CA LEU A 123 -6.31 7.28 -12.53
C LEU A 123 -6.42 6.61 -13.90
N PRO A 124 -5.57 6.96 -14.88
CA PRO A 124 -5.64 6.38 -16.20
C PRO A 124 -5.23 4.90 -16.15
N ASN A 125 -6.13 4.02 -16.60
CA ASN A 125 -5.92 2.56 -16.68
C ASN A 125 -5.58 1.87 -15.35
N LEU A 126 -5.97 2.45 -14.22
CA LEU A 126 -5.80 1.86 -12.90
C LEU A 126 -7.11 1.93 -12.13
N THR A 127 -7.34 0.92 -11.29
CA THR A 127 -8.51 0.82 -10.43
C THR A 127 -8.12 0.92 -8.95
N LEU A 128 -8.91 1.68 -8.19
CA LEU A 128 -8.88 1.68 -6.74
C LEU A 128 -9.80 0.61 -6.18
N GLY A 129 -9.22 -0.28 -5.40
CA GLY A 129 -9.92 -1.14 -4.46
C GLY A 129 -9.80 -0.62 -3.03
N TYR A 130 -10.42 -1.34 -2.09
CA TYR A 130 -10.38 -0.99 -0.68
C TYR A 130 -10.53 -2.20 0.22
N ARG A 131 -10.06 -2.04 1.46
CA ARG A 131 -10.31 -2.94 2.59
C ARG A 131 -10.82 -2.13 3.76
N ILE A 132 -12.12 -2.22 4.02
CA ILE A 132 -12.81 -1.46 5.07
C ILE A 132 -13.10 -2.38 6.24
N TYR A 133 -12.68 -2.00 7.44
CA TYR A 133 -12.93 -2.76 8.66
C TYR A 133 -13.55 -1.91 9.76
N ASP A 134 -14.58 -2.45 10.42
CA ASP A 134 -15.25 -1.80 11.55
C ASP A 134 -14.43 -1.95 12.85
N ALA A 135 -13.86 -0.85 13.32
CA ALA A 135 -13.17 -0.75 14.60
C ALA A 135 -14.14 -0.78 15.79
N CYS A 136 -15.42 -0.51 15.55
CA CYS A 136 -16.46 -0.59 16.56
C CYS A 136 -16.14 0.24 17.82
N THR A 137 -15.55 1.42 17.61
CA THR A 137 -15.06 2.34 18.67
C THR A 137 -14.03 1.73 19.65
N SER A 138 -13.33 0.66 19.25
CA SER A 138 -12.38 -0.07 20.11
C SER A 138 -10.96 0.00 19.55
N GLU A 139 -10.03 0.56 20.33
CA GLU A 139 -8.60 0.67 19.99
C GLU A 139 -7.97 -0.69 19.66
N SER A 140 -8.25 -1.71 20.48
CA SER A 140 -7.76 -3.08 20.23
C SER A 140 -8.28 -3.68 18.93
N ARG A 141 -9.50 -3.35 18.51
CA ARG A 141 -10.03 -3.78 17.21
C ARG A 141 -9.40 -2.98 16.09
N ALA A 142 -9.24 -1.66 16.25
CA ALA A 142 -8.52 -0.86 15.26
C ALA A 142 -7.11 -1.41 15.00
N ALA A 143 -6.38 -1.80 16.05
CA ALA A 143 -5.08 -2.43 15.91
C ALA A 143 -5.14 -3.78 15.15
N ALA A 144 -6.07 -4.66 15.53
CA ALA A 144 -6.29 -5.94 14.87
C ALA A 144 -6.67 -5.74 13.38
N ASN A 145 -7.57 -4.82 13.10
CA ASN A 145 -8.03 -4.47 11.75
C ASN A 145 -6.88 -3.93 10.89
N THR A 146 -6.03 -3.06 11.44
CA THR A 146 -4.83 -2.58 10.75
C THR A 146 -3.92 -3.73 10.36
N LEU A 147 -3.67 -4.67 11.27
CA LEU A 147 -2.88 -5.86 10.95
C LEU A 147 -3.56 -6.70 9.86
N SER A 148 -4.88 -6.92 9.92
CA SER A 148 -5.60 -7.65 8.88
C SER A 148 -5.50 -6.97 7.51
N ILE A 149 -5.50 -5.63 7.47
CA ILE A 149 -5.27 -4.90 6.21
C ILE A 149 -3.84 -5.13 5.70
N LEU A 150 -2.83 -5.06 6.59
CA LEU A 150 -1.42 -5.26 6.25
C LEU A 150 -1.11 -6.70 5.80
N THR A 151 -1.77 -7.68 6.41
CA THR A 151 -1.62 -9.09 6.02
C THR A 151 -2.30 -9.40 4.70
N GLY A 152 -3.28 -8.59 4.28
CA GLY A 152 -4.12 -8.84 3.12
C GLY A 152 -5.08 -10.01 3.26
N ARG A 153 -5.27 -10.48 4.49
CA ARG A 153 -6.20 -11.54 4.87
C ARG A 153 -6.94 -11.09 6.12
N ALA A 154 -8.07 -11.72 6.44
CA ALA A 154 -8.80 -11.43 7.68
C ALA A 154 -8.14 -12.03 8.94
N ALA A 155 -6.80 -11.99 8.98
CA ALA A 155 -5.96 -12.47 10.08
C ALA A 155 -5.00 -11.36 10.52
N SER A 156 -4.94 -11.11 11.83
CA SER A 156 -4.12 -10.05 12.44
C SER A 156 -2.72 -10.56 12.83
N VAL A 157 -1.93 -11.00 11.84
CA VAL A 157 -0.58 -11.58 12.07
C VAL A 157 0.51 -10.56 11.69
N PRO A 158 1.30 -10.04 12.65
CA PRO A 158 2.42 -9.15 12.34
C PRO A 158 3.44 -9.80 11.40
N ASN A 159 4.09 -8.98 10.56
CA ASN A 159 5.13 -9.41 9.61
C ASN A 159 4.73 -10.49 8.60
N TYR A 160 3.44 -10.82 8.49
CA TYR A 160 2.92 -11.63 7.41
C TYR A 160 2.25 -10.72 6.38
N SER A 161 2.48 -10.96 5.09
CA SER A 161 1.78 -10.27 4.01
C SER A 161 1.46 -11.24 2.89
N CYS A 162 0.19 -11.27 2.51
CA CYS A 162 -0.33 -11.92 1.33
C CYS A 162 -1.26 -10.95 0.62
N ASN A 163 -0.69 -10.17 -0.31
CA ASN A 163 -1.42 -9.23 -1.16
C ASN A 163 -1.43 -9.73 -2.60
N ASP A 164 -2.23 -10.76 -2.85
CA ASP A 164 -2.46 -11.32 -4.20
C ASP A 164 -3.48 -10.51 -5.03
N LYS A 165 -4.16 -9.55 -4.40
CA LYS A 165 -5.34 -8.84 -4.92
C LYS A 165 -5.17 -7.32 -5.07
N GLY A 166 -3.93 -6.84 -5.14
CA GLY A 166 -3.61 -5.42 -5.33
C GLY A 166 -2.57 -4.88 -4.36
N THR A 167 -2.04 -3.69 -4.66
CA THR A 167 -0.99 -3.04 -3.85
C THR A 167 -1.61 -2.09 -2.83
N LEU A 168 -1.46 -2.37 -1.54
CA LEU A 168 -1.83 -1.43 -0.47
C LEU A 168 -0.99 -0.16 -0.60
N ALA A 169 -1.64 0.99 -0.79
CA ALA A 169 -0.95 2.27 -1.00
C ALA A 169 -0.98 3.18 0.23
N ALA A 170 -2.12 3.24 0.92
CA ALA A 170 -2.33 4.17 2.02
C ALA A 170 -3.43 3.69 2.95
N PHE A 171 -3.46 4.30 4.14
CA PHE A 171 -4.55 4.18 5.09
C PHE A 171 -5.39 5.45 5.13
N VAL A 172 -6.70 5.30 5.30
CA VAL A 172 -7.62 6.41 5.63
C VAL A 172 -7.91 6.34 7.12
N GLY A 173 -7.64 7.45 7.81
CA GLY A 173 -7.79 7.62 9.25
C GLY A 173 -9.23 7.84 9.69
N HIS A 174 -9.45 7.71 10.99
CA HIS A 174 -10.77 7.70 11.61
C HIS A 174 -11.16 9.07 12.18
N LEU A 175 -12.47 9.32 12.31
CA LEU A 175 -13.03 10.41 13.12
C LEU A 175 -12.64 10.43 14.61
N LEU A 176 -12.38 9.29 15.26
CA LEU A 176 -11.96 9.28 16.66
C LEU A 176 -10.44 9.41 16.71
N SER A 177 -9.94 10.43 17.42
CA SER A 177 -8.51 10.66 17.58
C SER A 177 -7.78 9.45 18.16
N THR A 178 -8.37 8.78 19.17
CA THR A 178 -7.75 7.60 19.80
C THR A 178 -7.54 6.44 18.82
N LEU A 179 -8.51 6.18 17.95
CA LEU A 179 -8.37 5.17 16.90
C LEU A 179 -7.38 5.60 15.84
N THR A 180 -7.40 6.87 15.45
CA THR A 180 -6.41 7.42 14.52
C THR A 180 -5.00 7.28 15.06
N HIS A 181 -4.74 7.56 16.34
CA HIS A 181 -3.43 7.37 16.98
C HIS A 181 -2.97 5.92 16.89
N VAL A 182 -3.81 4.96 17.30
CA VAL A 182 -3.47 3.53 17.25
C VAL A 182 -3.14 3.09 15.83
N VAL A 183 -3.97 3.48 14.85
CA VAL A 183 -3.71 3.14 13.44
C VAL A 183 -2.43 3.83 12.96
N SER A 184 -2.22 5.10 13.32
CA SER A 184 -1.05 5.89 12.91
C SER A 184 0.26 5.31 13.41
N ASP A 185 0.32 4.93 14.68
CA ASP A 185 1.52 4.33 15.27
C ASP A 185 1.89 3.05 14.53
N MET A 186 0.90 2.20 14.24
CA MET A 186 1.13 0.98 13.47
C MET A 186 1.54 1.29 12.03
N THR A 187 0.80 2.13 11.30
CA THR A 187 1.12 2.45 9.90
C THR A 187 2.48 3.13 9.77
N THR A 188 2.91 3.90 10.78
CA THR A 188 4.23 4.52 10.83
C THR A 188 5.33 3.45 10.90
N ILE A 189 5.17 2.43 11.75
CA ILE A 189 6.11 1.31 11.85
C ILE A 189 6.22 0.57 10.51
N TYR A 190 5.08 0.33 9.84
CA TYR A 190 5.04 -0.35 8.54
C TYR A 190 5.27 0.60 7.35
N ARG A 191 5.54 1.88 7.59
CA ARG A 191 5.83 2.93 6.59
C ARG A 191 4.71 3.15 5.55
N PHE A 192 3.46 3.02 5.96
CA PHE A 192 2.31 3.41 5.13
C PHE A 192 1.84 4.83 5.47
N PRO A 193 1.56 5.68 4.47
CA PRO A 193 0.97 6.99 4.72
C PRO A 193 -0.47 6.84 5.23
N GLN A 194 -0.86 7.70 6.16
CA GLN A 194 -2.22 7.79 6.66
C GLN A 194 -2.83 9.16 6.31
N ILE A 195 -4.01 9.14 5.69
CA ILE A 195 -4.80 10.32 5.35
C ILE A 195 -5.86 10.47 6.43
N CYS A 196 -5.69 11.39 7.37
CA CYS A 196 -6.71 11.68 8.36
C CYS A 196 -7.94 12.31 7.71
N GLN A 197 -9.14 11.82 8.04
CA GLN A 197 -10.39 12.42 7.61
C GLN A 197 -10.67 13.71 8.41
N ALA A 198 -9.90 14.76 8.10
CA ALA A 198 -9.96 16.08 8.74
C ALA A 198 -11.09 16.96 8.18
N ILE A 199 -12.24 16.38 7.88
CA ILE A 199 -13.43 17.13 7.49
C ILE A 199 -14.42 17.02 8.65
N LEU A 200 -14.52 18.12 9.40
CA LEU A 200 -15.40 18.39 10.57
C LEU A 200 -14.81 18.36 11.98
N ALA A 201 -13.51 18.63 12.16
CA ALA A 201 -13.04 19.24 13.40
C ALA A 201 -11.90 20.20 13.11
N GLU A 202 -12.16 21.51 13.24
CA GLU A 202 -11.14 22.39 13.81
C GLU A 202 -10.63 21.69 15.08
N ILE A 203 -9.32 21.58 15.24
CA ILE A 203 -8.58 20.82 16.27
C ILE A 203 -8.12 19.43 15.78
N LEU A 204 -6.94 19.38 15.15
CA LEU A 204 -5.74 18.77 15.77
C LEU A 204 -4.50 18.95 14.89
N GLN A 205 -3.48 19.60 15.45
CA GLN A 205 -2.10 19.68 14.93
C GLN A 205 -1.36 18.31 14.89
N HIS A 206 -2.06 17.19 15.06
CA HIS A 206 -1.46 15.88 15.34
C HIS A 206 -1.46 14.89 14.18
N CYS A 207 -2.13 15.17 13.06
CA CYS A 207 -1.96 14.38 11.83
C CYS A 207 -0.72 14.89 11.08
N ARG A 208 0.48 14.66 11.63
CA ARG A 208 1.72 14.82 10.86
C ARG A 208 1.81 13.66 9.88
N GLY A 209 1.46 13.94 8.62
CA GLY A 209 1.92 13.13 7.51
C GLY A 209 3.44 13.00 7.57
N VAL A 210 3.94 11.77 7.51
CA VAL A 210 5.36 11.49 7.31
C VAL A 210 5.76 12.08 5.97
N ARG A 211 6.44 13.22 5.99
CA ARG A 211 7.17 13.71 4.80
C ARG A 211 8.23 12.67 4.47
N ALA A 212 8.13 12.10 3.27
CA ALA A 212 9.21 11.33 2.69
C ALA A 212 10.43 12.27 2.56
N GLY A 213 11.48 11.96 3.31
CA GLY A 213 12.79 12.61 3.19
C GLY A 213 12.94 13.88 4.01
N ASP A 214 13.51 13.75 5.21
CA ASP A 214 14.49 14.75 5.66
C ASP A 214 15.70 14.01 6.24
N LYS A 215 16.78 14.00 5.47
CA LYS A 215 18.11 13.62 5.93
C LYS A 215 18.79 14.89 6.44
N HIS A 216 18.82 15.09 7.75
CA HIS A 216 19.80 15.94 8.43
C HIS A 216 20.19 15.17 9.71
N GLY A 217 21.42 14.71 9.96
CA GLY A 217 22.69 15.22 9.47
C GLY A 217 23.22 16.31 10.41
N HIS A 218 23.41 16.00 11.70
CA HIS A 218 24.61 16.31 12.50
C HIS A 218 24.47 15.77 13.92
#